data_AF-F6FSS3-F1
#
_entry.id   AF-F6FSS3-F1
#
_cell.length_a   1.000
_cell.length_b   1.000
_cell.length_c   1.000
_cell.angle_alpha   90.00
_cell.angle_beta   90.00
_cell.angle_gamma   90.00
#
_symmetry.space_group_name_H-M   'P 1'
#
loop_
_entity.id
_entity.type
_entity.pdbx_description
1 polymer ?
#
loop_
_entity_poly.entity_id
_entity_poly.type
_entity_poly.pdbx_seq_one_letter_code
_entity_poly.pdbx_strand_id
1 'polypeptide(L)'
;MSLAVTDVPHRGPADPRPLPIVPWPVAVEPLDGPGPVLDAVRLDAPDPRLGALAAEQLAAAGVRVDDAAPVGVTLRLDAAAGPPGSRSDERYTLRVSADGVVAVAPERVGLLHAVRVLRQLVGTDGVAPAVVVHDAPRYRWRGLMVDVVRHFFGPADLRAVVDLAGALRLRVLAHEGTEVGISRLWFDNPATEPFLRDVIGDVARLTDGPYVHVGGDEVLTMDSDEYTRFVELACRVVREAGKTPVAWQEAAHARLEAGTLLQYWDPRVDAEPFVTAAAAGVRFVMSPGNRAYLDMKYTPEHPLGLQWAGFVELRDAYDWEPTEVVPELPADAVEGVSAAVWTETLATRDEVGLPPDAAGQLVVLALWA
;
A
#
# COMPACT_ATOMS: atom_id res chain seq x y z
N MET A 1 -12.19 -23.56 -19.72
CA MET A 1 -12.28 -22.48 -20.74
C MET A 1 -11.13 -21.53 -20.42
N SER A 2 -10.18 -21.38 -21.34
CA SER A 2 -9.00 -20.52 -21.18
C SER A 2 -9.45 -19.06 -21.19
N LEU A 3 -9.48 -18.40 -20.03
CA LEU A 3 -9.67 -16.95 -19.96
C LEU A 3 -8.34 -16.30 -20.36
N ALA A 4 -8.19 -16.02 -21.65
CA ALA A 4 -7.18 -15.08 -22.11
C ALA A 4 -7.58 -13.69 -21.60
N VAL A 5 -6.82 -13.18 -20.64
CA VAL A 5 -6.86 -11.75 -20.26
C VAL A 5 -6.13 -10.99 -21.37
N THR A 6 -6.83 -10.74 -22.46
CA THR A 6 -6.39 -9.84 -23.53
C THR A 6 -7.42 -8.73 -23.64
N ASP A 7 -6.96 -7.48 -23.61
CA ASP A 7 -7.72 -6.24 -23.75
C ASP A 7 -8.11 -5.51 -22.45
N VAL A 8 -7.13 -5.31 -21.56
CA VAL A 8 -7.07 -4.08 -20.76
C VAL A 8 -6.26 -3.05 -21.54
N PRO A 9 -6.79 -1.85 -21.85
CA PRO A 9 -6.08 -0.86 -22.65
C PRO A 9 -4.87 -0.32 -21.89
N HIS A 10 -3.67 -0.79 -22.24
CA HIS A 10 -2.41 -0.16 -21.86
C HIS A 10 -2.36 1.27 -22.43
N ARG A 11 -2.26 2.28 -21.55
CA ARG A 11 -1.87 3.65 -21.93
C ARG A 11 -0.35 3.84 -21.84
N GLY A 12 0.41 2.92 -22.43
CA GLY A 12 1.86 3.02 -22.63
C GLY A 12 2.19 2.91 -24.12
N PRO A 13 3.32 3.50 -24.60
CA PRO A 13 3.73 3.36 -25.99
C PRO A 13 3.90 1.89 -26.34
N ALA A 14 3.40 1.50 -27.51
CA ALA A 14 3.38 0.12 -27.99
C ALA A 14 4.80 -0.40 -28.24
N ASP A 15 5.31 -1.32 -27.40
CA ASP A 15 6.33 -2.34 -27.75
C ASP A 15 6.49 -3.43 -26.63
N PRO A 16 7.43 -4.41 -26.73
CA PRO A 16 7.27 -5.84 -27.06
C PRO A 16 7.13 -6.75 -25.82
N ARG A 17 6.53 -7.96 -25.97
CA ARG A 17 6.35 -9.02 -24.95
C ARG A 17 6.14 -8.52 -23.49
N PRO A 18 4.93 -8.58 -22.92
CA PRO A 18 4.66 -8.01 -21.61
C PRO A 18 5.62 -8.58 -20.56
N LEU A 19 6.46 -7.72 -19.99
CA LEU A 19 7.30 -8.08 -18.85
C LEU A 19 6.40 -8.34 -17.64
N PRO A 20 6.69 -9.35 -16.80
CA PRO A 20 5.85 -9.70 -15.66
C PRO A 20 6.12 -8.77 -14.46
N ILE A 21 6.16 -7.45 -14.68
CA ILE A 21 6.45 -6.47 -13.63
C ILE A 21 5.13 -5.88 -13.12
N VAL A 22 4.89 -6.07 -11.83
CA VAL A 22 3.86 -5.39 -11.05
C VAL A 22 4.53 -4.84 -9.79
N PRO A 23 4.34 -3.55 -9.44
CA PRO A 23 3.72 -2.47 -10.21
C PRO A 23 4.37 -2.23 -11.58
N TRP A 24 3.64 -1.68 -12.56
CA TRP A 24 4.26 -1.32 -13.84
C TRP A 24 5.17 -0.08 -13.68
N PRO A 25 6.44 -0.13 -14.10
CA PRO A 25 7.36 0.99 -13.89
C PRO A 25 7.03 2.24 -14.68
N VAL A 26 7.53 3.39 -14.22
CA VAL A 26 7.45 4.67 -14.96
C VAL A 26 8.00 4.56 -16.39
N ALA A 27 9.15 3.92 -16.56
CA ALA A 27 9.73 3.67 -17.89
C ALA A 27 10.51 2.36 -17.94
N VAL A 28 10.42 1.69 -19.08
CA VAL A 28 11.10 0.44 -19.39
C VAL A 28 11.73 0.58 -20.78
N GLU A 29 13.03 0.35 -20.87
CA GLU A 29 13.81 0.45 -22.10
C GLU A 29 14.45 -0.92 -22.39
N PRO A 30 13.97 -1.66 -23.41
CA PRO A 30 14.61 -2.91 -23.83
C PRO A 30 16.06 -2.66 -24.25
N LEU A 31 16.94 -3.59 -23.92
CA LEU A 31 18.32 -3.59 -24.41
C LEU A 31 18.52 -4.69 -25.46
N ASP A 32 19.38 -4.43 -26.42
CA ASP A 32 19.78 -5.42 -27.42
C ASP A 32 20.62 -6.55 -26.78
N GLY A 33 20.42 -7.77 -27.28
CA GLY A 33 21.18 -8.95 -26.89
C GLY A 33 20.50 -9.83 -25.83
N PRO A 34 21.12 -10.97 -25.47
CA PRO A 34 20.60 -11.83 -24.42
C PRO A 34 20.75 -11.15 -23.06
N GLY A 35 19.80 -11.38 -22.17
CA GLY A 35 20.01 -11.04 -20.76
C GLY A 35 20.79 -12.15 -20.02
N PRO A 36 21.15 -11.90 -18.76
CA PRO A 36 22.03 -12.78 -18.00
C PRO A 36 21.26 -14.01 -17.47
N VAL A 37 21.98 -15.11 -17.28
CA VAL A 37 21.52 -16.26 -16.49
C VAL A 37 21.82 -15.98 -15.02
N LEU A 38 20.79 -16.00 -14.17
CA LEU A 38 20.85 -15.61 -12.76
C LEU A 38 20.66 -16.81 -11.81
N ASP A 39 21.34 -17.93 -12.05
CA ASP A 39 21.30 -19.08 -11.13
C ASP A 39 22.12 -18.83 -9.85
N ALA A 40 23.26 -18.15 -10.01
CA ALA A 40 24.13 -17.71 -8.93
C ALA A 40 24.76 -16.36 -9.29
N VAL A 41 24.84 -15.46 -8.32
CA VAL A 41 25.35 -14.10 -8.51
C VAL A 41 26.28 -13.66 -7.37
N ARG A 42 27.26 -12.84 -7.72
CA ARG A 42 28.05 -12.09 -6.73
C ARG A 42 27.29 -10.82 -6.38
N LEU A 43 26.97 -10.62 -5.10
CA LEU A 43 26.23 -9.45 -4.64
C LEU A 43 27.16 -8.40 -4.03
N ASP A 44 27.24 -7.23 -4.63
CA ASP A 44 27.93 -6.05 -4.11
C ASP A 44 26.89 -5.04 -3.60
N ALA A 45 26.88 -4.77 -2.30
CA ALA A 45 25.90 -3.89 -1.66
C ALA A 45 26.58 -2.83 -0.78
N PRO A 46 25.96 -1.65 -0.58
CA PRO A 46 26.52 -0.55 0.21
C PRO A 46 26.81 -0.92 1.67
N ASP A 47 26.08 -1.89 2.22
CA ASP A 47 26.27 -2.37 3.58
C ASP A 47 25.73 -3.80 3.79
N PRO A 48 26.15 -4.50 4.85
CA PRO A 48 25.77 -5.88 5.09
C PRO A 48 24.27 -6.13 5.32
N ARG A 49 23.54 -5.17 5.92
CA ARG A 49 22.11 -5.37 6.21
C ARG A 49 21.29 -5.33 4.93
N LEU A 50 21.59 -4.37 4.06
CA LEU A 50 20.97 -4.29 2.74
C LEU A 50 21.34 -5.51 1.89
N GLY A 51 22.60 -5.95 1.93
CA GLY A 51 23.05 -7.17 1.26
C GLY A 51 22.26 -8.42 1.69
N ALA A 52 22.04 -8.59 3.00
CA ALA A 52 21.25 -9.72 3.51
C ALA A 52 19.79 -9.70 3.02
N LEU A 53 19.12 -8.54 3.05
CA LEU A 53 17.75 -8.39 2.56
C LEU A 53 17.65 -8.61 1.04
N ALA A 54 18.62 -8.12 0.28
CA ALA A 54 18.66 -8.35 -1.16
C ALA A 54 18.89 -9.84 -1.49
N ALA A 55 19.79 -10.51 -0.76
CA ALA A 55 20.03 -11.94 -0.90
C ALA A 55 18.77 -12.77 -0.59
N GLU A 56 18.02 -12.42 0.43
CA GLU A 56 16.74 -13.07 0.76
C GLU A 56 15.72 -12.93 -0.37
N GLN A 57 15.57 -11.73 -0.94
CA GLN A 57 14.65 -11.52 -2.07
C GLN A 57 15.08 -12.26 -3.34
N LEU A 58 16.38 -12.34 -3.61
CA LEU A 58 16.94 -13.09 -4.74
C LEU A 58 16.74 -14.60 -4.57
N ALA A 59 16.96 -15.12 -3.36
CA ALA A 59 16.73 -16.53 -3.04
C ALA A 59 15.28 -16.96 -3.29
N ALA A 60 14.31 -16.07 -3.06
CA ALA A 60 12.90 -16.31 -3.37
C ALA A 60 12.61 -16.46 -4.88
N ALA A 61 13.51 -16.02 -5.77
CA ALA A 61 13.49 -16.30 -7.21
C ALA A 61 14.40 -17.47 -7.62
N GLY A 62 14.96 -18.23 -6.66
CA GLY A 62 15.89 -19.32 -6.95
C GLY A 62 17.33 -18.87 -7.24
N VAL A 63 17.64 -17.57 -7.10
CA VAL A 63 18.97 -17.02 -7.35
C VAL A 63 19.84 -17.18 -6.10
N ARG A 64 20.96 -17.88 -6.20
CA ARG A 64 21.92 -18.05 -5.08
C ARG A 64 22.93 -16.91 -5.04
N VAL A 65 23.30 -16.46 -3.85
CA VAL A 65 24.43 -15.53 -3.69
C VAL A 65 25.71 -16.34 -3.44
N ASP A 66 26.70 -16.14 -4.30
CA ASP A 66 28.00 -16.83 -4.28
C ASP A 66 29.09 -15.88 -4.79
N ASP A 67 30.13 -15.64 -3.98
CA ASP A 67 31.22 -14.73 -4.33
C ASP A 67 32.02 -15.17 -5.56
N ALA A 68 32.01 -16.47 -5.86
CA ALA A 68 32.66 -17.05 -7.04
C ALA A 68 31.80 -16.98 -8.32
N ALA A 69 30.55 -16.52 -8.22
CA ALA A 69 29.65 -16.46 -9.36
C ALA A 69 30.16 -15.48 -10.44
N PRO A 70 29.95 -15.83 -11.74
CA PRO A 70 30.45 -15.03 -12.85
C PRO A 70 29.65 -13.73 -13.06
N VAL A 71 28.37 -13.73 -12.70
CA VAL A 71 27.46 -12.58 -12.87
C VAL A 71 27.43 -11.74 -11.60
N GLY A 72 27.60 -10.43 -11.72
CA GLY A 72 27.50 -9.48 -10.61
C GLY A 72 26.13 -8.83 -10.51
N VAL A 73 25.59 -8.72 -9.29
CA VAL A 73 24.50 -7.82 -8.92
C VAL A 73 25.09 -6.71 -8.05
N THR A 74 25.08 -5.49 -8.56
CA THR A 74 25.70 -4.32 -7.89
C THR A 74 24.62 -3.34 -7.46
N LEU A 75 24.56 -3.00 -6.18
CA LEU A 75 23.65 -2.02 -5.59
C LEU A 75 24.45 -0.78 -5.17
N ARG A 76 24.06 0.41 -5.61
CA ARG A 76 24.80 1.65 -5.31
C ARG A 76 23.87 2.81 -4.96
N LEU A 77 24.25 3.57 -3.95
CA LEU A 77 23.55 4.81 -3.62
C LEU A 77 24.01 5.93 -4.55
N ASP A 78 23.06 6.60 -5.20
CA ASP A 78 23.27 7.74 -6.09
C ASP A 78 22.04 8.66 -6.04
N ALA A 79 22.25 9.90 -5.59
CA ALA A 79 21.19 10.90 -5.50
C ALA A 79 20.58 11.28 -6.86
N ALA A 80 21.30 11.06 -7.97
CA ALA A 80 20.84 11.34 -9.32
C ALA A 80 20.01 10.19 -9.94
N ALA A 81 19.91 9.04 -9.28
CA ALA A 81 19.18 7.88 -9.80
C ALA A 81 17.66 8.09 -9.87
N GLY A 82 17.01 7.32 -10.73
CA GLY A 82 15.55 7.33 -10.93
C GLY A 82 15.10 8.11 -12.16
N PRO A 83 13.79 8.09 -12.47
CA PRO A 83 13.24 8.84 -13.59
C PRO A 83 13.36 10.36 -13.36
N PRO A 84 13.64 11.16 -14.41
CA PRO A 84 13.69 12.61 -14.32
C PRO A 84 12.39 13.20 -13.74
N GLY A 85 12.52 14.22 -12.90
CA GLY A 85 11.39 14.93 -12.31
C GLY A 85 10.80 14.29 -11.04
N SER A 86 11.13 13.04 -10.72
CA SER A 86 10.72 12.42 -9.46
C SER A 86 11.52 12.97 -8.28
N ARG A 87 10.81 13.29 -7.18
CA ARG A 87 11.41 13.68 -5.89
C ARG A 87 11.29 12.59 -4.82
N SER A 88 10.76 11.42 -5.18
CA SER A 88 10.60 10.32 -4.23
C SER A 88 11.96 9.73 -3.87
N ASP A 89 12.20 9.52 -2.57
CA ASP A 89 13.38 8.80 -2.08
C ASP A 89 13.34 7.30 -2.43
N GLU A 90 12.17 6.81 -2.86
CA GLU A 90 11.94 5.42 -3.26
C GLU A 90 12.25 5.15 -4.74
N ARG A 91 12.67 6.18 -5.49
CA ARG A 91 13.02 6.08 -6.91
C ARG A 91 14.30 5.27 -7.13
N TYR A 92 14.42 4.60 -8.27
CA TYR A 92 15.61 3.84 -8.64
C TYR A 92 15.76 3.68 -10.15
N THR A 93 16.93 3.24 -10.57
CA THR A 93 17.18 2.73 -11.92
C THR A 93 17.83 1.36 -11.82
N LEU A 94 17.24 0.37 -12.49
CA LEU A 94 17.71 -1.00 -12.58
C LEU A 94 18.13 -1.28 -14.03
N ARG A 95 19.38 -1.66 -14.25
CA ARG A 95 19.89 -2.12 -15.54
C ARG A 95 20.23 -3.60 -15.44
N VAL A 96 19.66 -4.39 -16.34
CA VAL A 96 19.93 -5.83 -16.52
C VAL A 96 20.50 -6.02 -17.92
N SER A 97 21.72 -6.53 -18.04
CA SER A 97 22.34 -6.84 -19.34
C SER A 97 23.19 -8.12 -19.26
N ALA A 98 23.74 -8.55 -20.39
CA ALA A 98 24.64 -9.71 -20.45
C ALA A 98 25.85 -9.61 -19.49
N ASP A 99 26.31 -8.38 -19.19
CA ASP A 99 27.43 -8.12 -18.29
C ASP A 99 27.06 -8.19 -16.79
N GLY A 100 25.76 -8.25 -16.48
CA GLY A 100 25.25 -8.35 -15.12
C GLY A 100 24.15 -7.34 -14.80
N VAL A 101 23.96 -7.09 -13.50
CA VAL A 101 22.88 -6.27 -12.98
C VAL A 101 23.42 -5.12 -12.15
N VAL A 102 22.93 -3.91 -12.41
CA VAL A 102 23.26 -2.71 -11.64
C VAL A 102 21.98 -2.01 -11.23
N ALA A 103 21.79 -1.81 -9.93
CA ALA A 103 20.74 -0.95 -9.38
C ALA A 103 21.35 0.27 -8.71
N VAL A 104 20.82 1.45 -9.04
CA VAL A 104 21.17 2.72 -8.43
C VAL A 104 19.92 3.38 -7.85
N ALA A 105 20.02 3.94 -6.64
CA ALA A 105 18.92 4.68 -6.01
C ALA A 105 19.46 5.73 -5.03
N PRO A 106 18.71 6.79 -4.71
CA PRO A 106 19.13 7.78 -3.71
C PRO A 106 19.22 7.20 -2.30
N GLU A 107 18.26 6.32 -1.97
CA GLU A 107 18.13 5.71 -0.64
C GLU A 107 18.03 4.18 -0.73
N ARG A 108 18.29 3.53 0.41
CA ARG A 108 18.29 2.06 0.54
C ARG A 108 16.98 1.41 0.11
N VAL A 109 15.85 2.08 0.35
CA VAL A 109 14.52 1.58 -0.02
C VAL A 109 14.35 1.45 -1.54
N GLY A 110 14.87 2.39 -2.33
CA GLY A 110 14.86 2.30 -3.79
C GLY A 110 15.68 1.11 -4.31
N LEU A 111 16.81 0.79 -3.67
CA LEU A 111 17.59 -0.41 -4.00
C LEU A 111 16.82 -1.71 -3.72
N LEU A 112 16.07 -1.77 -2.61
CA LEU A 112 15.20 -2.92 -2.33
C LEU A 112 14.06 -3.05 -3.34
N HIS A 113 13.49 -1.94 -3.81
CA HIS A 113 12.50 -1.96 -4.88
C HIS A 113 13.07 -2.45 -6.21
N ALA A 114 14.30 -2.05 -6.54
CA ALA A 114 15.02 -2.55 -7.71
C ALA A 114 15.23 -4.06 -7.66
N VAL A 115 15.67 -4.60 -6.53
CA VAL A 115 15.84 -6.05 -6.34
C VAL A 115 14.49 -6.78 -6.44
N ARG A 116 13.40 -6.17 -5.98
CA ARG A 116 12.04 -6.71 -6.11
C ARG A 116 11.56 -6.79 -7.56
N VAL A 117 11.95 -5.86 -8.43
CA VAL A 117 11.72 -5.97 -9.88
C VAL A 117 12.60 -7.05 -10.49
N LEU A 118 13.88 -7.08 -10.12
CA LEU A 118 14.79 -8.11 -10.62
C LEU A 118 14.23 -9.50 -10.34
N ARG A 119 13.70 -9.75 -9.14
CA ARG A 119 13.03 -10.99 -8.76
C ARG A 119 11.89 -11.39 -9.70
N GLN A 120 11.11 -10.42 -10.19
CA GLN A 120 10.01 -10.67 -11.12
C GLN A 120 10.50 -10.90 -12.56
N LEU A 121 11.63 -10.30 -12.92
CA LEU A 121 12.25 -10.44 -14.23
C LEU A 121 12.96 -11.78 -14.44
N VAL A 122 13.36 -12.46 -13.37
CA VAL A 122 13.98 -13.80 -13.43
C VAL A 122 12.93 -14.81 -13.90
N GLY A 123 13.11 -15.32 -15.12
CA GLY A 123 12.28 -16.38 -15.67
C GLY A 123 12.45 -17.70 -14.91
N THR A 124 11.54 -18.64 -15.13
CA THR A 124 11.63 -19.99 -14.54
C THR A 124 12.85 -20.78 -15.02
N ASP A 125 13.46 -20.35 -16.12
CA ASP A 125 14.71 -20.85 -16.68
C ASP A 125 15.96 -20.13 -16.11
N GLY A 126 15.78 -19.25 -15.13
CA GLY A 126 16.85 -18.44 -14.53
C GLY A 126 17.30 -17.26 -15.39
N VAL A 127 16.71 -17.05 -16.56
CA VAL A 127 17.11 -15.98 -17.49
C VAL A 127 16.28 -14.73 -17.23
N ALA A 128 16.96 -13.59 -17.06
CA ALA A 128 16.28 -12.29 -17.05
C ALA A 128 16.40 -11.60 -18.42
N PRO A 129 15.42 -10.81 -18.86
CA PRO A 129 15.53 -10.01 -20.08
C PRO A 129 16.55 -8.88 -19.93
N ALA A 130 17.22 -8.50 -21.02
CA ALA A 130 18.08 -7.33 -21.05
C ALA A 130 17.22 -6.05 -21.12
N VAL A 131 17.27 -5.21 -20.09
CA VAL A 131 16.36 -4.08 -19.91
C VAL A 131 16.94 -3.01 -18.98
N VAL A 132 16.54 -1.76 -19.16
CA VAL A 132 16.67 -0.69 -18.18
C VAL A 132 15.28 -0.31 -17.66
N VAL A 133 15.11 -0.28 -16.35
CA VAL A 133 13.88 0.13 -15.67
C VAL A 133 14.17 1.38 -14.87
N HIS A 134 13.46 2.46 -15.19
CA HIS A 134 13.43 3.68 -14.38
C HIS A 134 12.10 3.72 -13.65
N ASP A 135 12.13 3.79 -12.32
CA ASP A 135 10.91 3.71 -11.55
C ASP A 135 10.91 4.62 -10.33
N ALA A 136 9.71 5.05 -9.96
CA ALA A 136 9.45 5.81 -8.75
C ALA A 136 7.94 5.74 -8.46
N PRO A 137 7.55 5.70 -7.18
CA PRO A 137 6.14 5.62 -6.89
C PRO A 137 5.41 6.93 -7.24
N ARG A 138 4.20 6.83 -7.79
CA ARG A 138 3.26 7.93 -8.04
C ARG A 138 2.78 8.56 -6.74
N TYR A 139 2.38 7.72 -5.78
CA TYR A 139 1.85 8.14 -4.49
C TYR A 139 2.79 7.77 -3.33
N ARG A 140 2.86 8.64 -2.32
CA ARG A 140 3.64 8.39 -1.11
C ARG A 140 2.95 7.37 -0.19
N TRP A 141 1.62 7.41 -0.13
CA TRP A 141 0.81 6.49 0.66
C TRP A 141 0.34 5.32 -0.19
N ARG A 142 0.73 4.11 0.20
CA ARG A 142 0.31 2.85 -0.44
C ARG A 142 0.06 1.87 0.70
N GLY A 143 -1.17 1.80 1.17
CA GLY A 143 -1.54 1.15 2.42
C GLY A 143 -2.23 -0.20 2.24
N LEU A 144 -2.10 -1.06 3.24
CA LEU A 144 -2.94 -2.22 3.49
C LEU A 144 -3.37 -2.17 4.96
N MET A 145 -4.66 -2.07 5.20
CA MET A 145 -5.25 -2.19 6.52
C MET A 145 -5.76 -3.61 6.73
N VAL A 146 -5.40 -4.20 7.87
CA VAL A 146 -5.86 -5.55 8.26
C VAL A 146 -6.61 -5.42 9.58
N ASP A 147 -7.86 -5.85 9.58
CA ASP A 147 -8.65 -5.99 10.79
C ASP A 147 -8.17 -7.22 11.58
N VAL A 148 -7.74 -7.00 12.83
CA VAL A 148 -7.27 -8.08 13.71
C VAL A 148 -8.19 -8.31 14.89
N VAL A 149 -9.41 -7.77 14.84
CA VAL A 149 -10.31 -7.82 15.98
C VAL A 149 -11.59 -8.57 15.75
N ARG A 150 -12.22 -8.53 14.56
CA ARG A 150 -13.33 -9.46 14.29
C ARG A 150 -12.85 -10.90 14.41
N HIS A 151 -11.64 -11.17 13.92
CA HIS A 151 -10.88 -12.37 14.26
C HIS A 151 -9.43 -12.00 14.61
N PHE A 152 -8.91 -12.60 15.69
CA PHE A 152 -7.55 -12.34 16.12
C PHE A 152 -6.53 -13.15 15.31
N PHE A 153 -5.52 -12.45 14.78
CA PHE A 153 -4.38 -13.05 14.08
C PHE A 153 -3.11 -12.84 14.91
N GLY A 154 -2.39 -13.93 15.18
CA GLY A 154 -1.17 -13.86 15.98
C GLY A 154 -0.01 -13.18 15.22
N PRO A 155 1.09 -12.83 15.91
CA PRO A 155 2.24 -12.19 15.28
C PRO A 155 2.85 -12.96 14.10
N ALA A 156 2.73 -14.29 14.07
CA ALA A 156 3.19 -15.13 12.98
C ALA A 156 2.32 -14.97 11.72
N ASP A 157 1.00 -14.84 11.90
CA ASP A 157 0.06 -14.66 10.79
C ASP A 157 0.19 -13.25 10.20
N LEU A 158 0.31 -12.23 11.05
CA LEU A 158 0.55 -10.84 10.64
C LEU A 158 1.87 -10.68 9.89
N ARG A 159 2.92 -11.43 10.27
CA ARG A 159 4.19 -11.41 9.53
C ARG A 159 4.00 -11.86 8.08
N ALA A 160 3.19 -12.89 7.83
CA ALA A 160 2.92 -13.35 6.46
C ALA A 160 2.19 -12.27 5.63
N VAL A 161 1.26 -11.53 6.24
CA VAL A 161 0.60 -10.40 5.58
C VAL A 161 1.58 -9.26 5.30
N VAL A 162 2.47 -8.95 6.23
CA VAL A 162 3.55 -7.96 6.05
C VAL A 162 4.51 -8.37 4.93
N ASP A 163 4.87 -9.65 4.84
CA ASP A 163 5.75 -10.15 3.79
C ASP A 163 5.11 -10.02 2.39
N LEU A 164 3.81 -10.29 2.29
CA LEU A 164 3.02 -10.12 1.07
C LEU A 164 2.82 -8.65 0.69
N ALA A 165 2.42 -7.81 1.64
CA ALA A 165 2.31 -6.36 1.43
C ALA A 165 3.65 -5.76 1.00
N GLY A 166 4.74 -6.21 1.64
CA GLY A 166 6.10 -5.88 1.25
C GLY A 166 6.36 -6.26 -0.21
N ALA A 167 6.06 -7.49 -0.61
CA ALA A 167 6.21 -7.99 -1.99
C ALA A 167 5.53 -7.11 -3.06
N LEU A 168 4.55 -6.30 -2.65
CA LEU A 168 3.77 -5.40 -3.48
C LEU A 168 4.05 -3.90 -3.24
N ARG A 169 5.09 -3.58 -2.47
CA ARG A 169 5.51 -2.20 -2.13
C ARG A 169 4.46 -1.39 -1.35
N LEU A 170 3.65 -2.10 -0.56
CA LEU A 170 2.63 -1.54 0.34
C LEU A 170 3.20 -1.36 1.76
N ARG A 171 2.57 -0.46 2.53
CA ARG A 171 2.75 -0.23 3.96
C ARG A 171 1.58 -0.88 4.70
N VAL A 172 1.83 -1.54 5.82
CA VAL A 172 0.77 -2.23 6.58
C VAL A 172 0.35 -1.41 7.81
N LEU A 173 -0.96 -1.33 8.05
CA LEU A 173 -1.58 -0.82 9.27
C LEU A 173 -2.48 -1.93 9.85
N ALA A 174 -2.39 -2.18 11.16
CA ALA A 174 -3.31 -3.08 11.86
C ALA A 174 -4.41 -2.26 12.57
N HIS A 175 -5.64 -2.73 12.55
CA HIS A 175 -6.81 -2.05 13.13
C HIS A 175 -7.53 -2.93 14.18
N GLU A 176 -8.05 -2.30 15.26
CA GLU A 176 -8.70 -2.98 16.38
C GLU A 176 -10.15 -2.49 16.70
N GLY A 177 -11.20 -3.35 16.55
CA GLY A 177 -12.59 -3.17 17.08
C GLY A 177 -13.58 -4.31 16.71
N THR A 178 -14.54 -4.72 17.59
CA THR A 178 -15.36 -5.98 17.46
C THR A 178 -16.86 -5.85 17.09
N GLU A 179 -17.54 -4.72 17.25
CA GLU A 179 -18.91 -4.49 16.73
C GLU A 179 -19.09 -2.98 16.47
N VAL A 180 -19.69 -2.60 15.34
CA VAL A 180 -19.72 -1.21 14.84
C VAL A 180 -21.12 -0.59 14.89
N GLY A 181 -21.21 0.74 14.97
CA GLY A 181 -22.48 1.48 14.89
C GLY A 181 -23.27 1.70 16.19
N ILE A 182 -23.10 0.84 17.21
CA ILE A 182 -23.97 0.84 18.41
C ILE A 182 -23.25 1.24 19.71
N SER A 183 -21.93 1.25 19.72
CA SER A 183 -21.11 1.62 20.87
C SER A 183 -20.73 3.12 20.80
N ARG A 184 -20.62 3.77 21.95
CA ARG A 184 -20.14 5.17 22.05
C ARG A 184 -19.43 5.44 23.36
N LEU A 185 -18.55 6.43 23.34
CA LEU A 185 -18.11 7.17 24.52
C LEU A 185 -18.97 8.43 24.68
N TRP A 186 -19.07 8.95 25.89
CA TRP A 186 -19.81 10.19 26.18
C TRP A 186 -18.81 11.33 26.31
N PHE A 187 -18.88 12.32 25.43
CA PHE A 187 -17.88 13.40 25.40
C PHE A 187 -17.87 14.19 26.72
N ASP A 188 -19.05 14.51 27.26
CA ASP A 188 -19.19 15.32 28.48
C ASP A 188 -18.86 14.54 29.77
N ASN A 189 -18.51 13.24 29.69
CA ASN A 189 -17.98 12.52 30.83
C ASN A 189 -16.54 12.99 31.10
N PRO A 190 -16.22 13.51 32.30
CA PRO A 190 -14.88 14.02 32.62
C PRO A 190 -13.77 12.97 32.53
N ALA A 191 -14.10 11.68 32.51
CA ALA A 191 -13.13 10.60 32.32
C ALA A 191 -12.73 10.37 30.85
N THR A 192 -13.51 10.87 29.88
CA THR A 192 -13.30 10.59 28.45
C THR A 192 -12.00 11.18 27.93
N GLU A 193 -11.72 12.46 28.20
CA GLU A 193 -10.47 13.08 27.75
C GLU A 193 -9.22 12.42 28.38
N PRO A 194 -9.14 12.21 29.72
CA PRO A 194 -8.03 11.46 30.31
C PRO A 194 -7.84 10.08 29.69
N PHE A 195 -8.92 9.33 29.48
CA PHE A 195 -8.87 8.01 28.85
C PHE A 195 -8.28 8.07 27.43
N LEU A 196 -8.75 8.99 26.59
CA LEU A 196 -8.23 9.15 25.23
C LEU A 196 -6.74 9.52 25.23
N ARG A 197 -6.33 10.40 26.16
CA ARG A 197 -4.93 10.81 26.30
C ARG A 197 -4.02 9.65 26.69
N ASP A 198 -4.46 8.81 27.61
CA ASP A 198 -3.70 7.64 28.04
C ASP A 198 -3.56 6.64 26.88
N VAL A 199 -4.69 6.23 26.28
CA VAL A 199 -4.70 5.20 25.22
C VAL A 199 -3.98 5.68 23.95
N ILE A 200 -4.34 6.84 23.41
CA ILE A 200 -3.70 7.37 22.19
C ILE A 200 -2.23 7.68 22.47
N GLY A 201 -1.90 8.19 23.66
CA GLY A 201 -0.53 8.45 24.07
C GLY A 201 0.33 7.19 24.13
N ASP A 202 -0.21 6.08 24.65
CA ASP A 202 0.47 4.78 24.66
C ASP A 202 0.68 4.23 23.25
N VAL A 203 -0.37 4.24 22.42
CA VAL A 203 -0.29 3.81 21.01
C VAL A 203 0.74 4.63 20.24
N ALA A 204 0.74 5.96 20.41
CA ALA A 204 1.70 6.85 19.77
C ALA A 204 3.15 6.59 20.20
N ARG A 205 3.39 6.23 21.48
CA ARG A 205 4.71 5.85 21.98
C ARG A 205 5.21 4.53 21.42
N LEU A 206 4.30 3.57 21.20
CA LEU A 206 4.62 2.25 20.64
C LEU A 206 4.75 2.25 19.11
N THR A 207 4.36 3.35 18.46
CA THR A 207 4.38 3.47 16.99
C THR A 207 5.62 4.24 16.55
N ASP A 208 6.57 3.60 15.87
CA ASP A 208 7.74 4.30 15.29
C ASP A 208 7.34 5.20 14.11
N GLY A 209 6.29 4.80 13.38
CA GLY A 209 5.75 5.55 12.24
C GLY A 209 5.20 6.93 12.63
N PRO A 210 5.03 7.84 11.67
CA PRO A 210 4.57 9.20 11.95
C PRO A 210 3.05 9.29 12.11
N TYR A 211 2.29 8.22 11.87
CA TYR A 211 0.83 8.26 11.80
C TYR A 211 0.18 7.46 12.92
N VAL A 212 -0.95 7.94 13.44
CA VAL A 212 -1.86 7.19 14.32
C VAL A 212 -3.28 7.38 13.81
N HIS A 213 -3.97 6.26 13.55
CA HIS A 213 -5.36 6.26 13.09
C HIS A 213 -6.32 6.23 14.29
N VAL A 214 -7.24 7.19 14.38
CA VAL A 214 -8.20 7.30 15.51
C VAL A 214 -9.58 6.72 15.22
N GLY A 215 -9.80 6.23 13.99
CA GLY A 215 -11.09 5.68 13.58
C GLY A 215 -12.06 6.80 13.25
N GLY A 216 -13.26 6.75 13.84
CA GLY A 216 -14.29 7.78 13.68
C GLY A 216 -15.35 7.45 12.63
N ASP A 217 -15.41 6.21 12.17
CA ASP A 217 -16.41 5.65 11.26
C ASP A 217 -17.70 5.25 11.97
N GLU A 218 -18.80 5.25 11.21
CA GLU A 218 -20.09 4.65 11.61
C GLU A 218 -20.62 5.09 13.00
N VAL A 219 -20.43 6.35 13.37
CA VAL A 219 -20.91 6.88 14.67
C VAL A 219 -22.40 7.24 14.61
N LEU A 220 -23.26 6.22 14.60
CA LEU A 220 -24.72 6.38 14.41
C LEU A 220 -25.49 6.85 15.67
N THR A 221 -24.88 6.79 16.85
CA THR A 221 -25.54 7.05 18.15
C THR A 221 -25.14 8.38 18.79
N MET A 222 -24.36 9.20 18.10
CA MET A 222 -23.84 10.49 18.58
C MET A 222 -24.42 11.60 17.71
N ASP A 223 -24.78 12.74 18.32
CA ASP A 223 -25.13 13.92 17.53
C ASP A 223 -23.89 14.52 16.86
N SER A 224 -24.09 15.26 15.77
CA SER A 224 -22.99 15.79 14.95
C SER A 224 -22.06 16.73 15.73
N ASP A 225 -22.59 17.52 16.66
CA ASP A 225 -21.80 18.44 17.49
C ASP A 225 -20.98 17.68 18.55
N GLU A 226 -21.51 16.63 19.15
CA GLU A 226 -20.75 15.74 20.03
C GLU A 226 -19.66 14.98 19.25
N TYR A 227 -19.97 14.45 18.06
CA TYR A 227 -19.01 13.75 17.21
C TYR A 227 -17.83 14.63 16.80
N THR A 228 -18.11 15.84 16.31
CA THR A 228 -17.06 16.77 15.87
C THR A 228 -16.12 17.14 17.02
N ARG A 229 -16.67 17.46 18.20
CA ARG A 229 -15.86 17.69 19.41
C ARG A 229 -14.98 16.49 19.78
N PHE A 230 -15.52 15.27 19.65
CA PHE A 230 -14.81 14.04 19.99
C PHE A 230 -13.63 13.79 19.04
N VAL A 231 -13.86 13.84 17.72
CA VAL A 231 -12.80 13.58 16.74
C VAL A 231 -11.75 14.69 16.72
N GLU A 232 -12.14 15.95 16.95
CA GLU A 232 -11.20 17.07 17.14
C GLU A 232 -10.29 16.83 18.34
N LEU A 233 -10.85 16.37 19.48
CA LEU A 233 -10.05 16.02 20.65
C LEU A 233 -9.09 14.87 20.35
N ALA A 234 -9.56 13.78 19.73
CA ALA A 234 -8.72 12.64 19.39
C ALA A 234 -7.56 13.03 18.45
N CYS A 235 -7.85 13.77 17.37
CA CYS A 235 -6.82 14.25 16.44
C CYS A 235 -5.81 15.19 17.11
N ARG A 236 -6.26 16.07 18.02
CA ARG A 236 -5.38 16.95 18.80
C ARG A 236 -4.47 16.16 19.73
N VAL A 237 -4.98 15.13 20.42
CA VAL A 237 -4.16 14.27 21.29
C VAL A 237 -3.07 13.55 20.49
N VAL A 238 -3.38 13.06 19.29
CA VAL A 238 -2.37 12.47 18.38
C VAL A 238 -1.27 13.48 18.02
N ARG A 239 -1.65 14.73 17.71
CA ARG A 239 -0.70 15.80 17.39
C ARG A 239 0.18 16.17 18.57
N GLU A 240 -0.40 16.31 19.75
CA GLU A 240 0.33 16.59 21.00
C GLU A 240 1.33 15.46 21.34
N ALA A 241 1.03 14.23 20.92
CA ALA A 241 1.96 13.09 21.00
C ALA A 241 3.04 13.06 19.90
N GLY A 242 3.12 14.08 19.04
CA GLY A 242 4.13 14.21 17.99
C GLY A 242 3.86 13.36 16.74
N LYS A 243 2.60 12.97 16.51
CA LYS A 243 2.17 12.15 15.37
C LYS A 243 1.18 12.91 14.48
N THR A 244 1.03 12.47 13.25
CA THR A 244 0.02 12.94 12.31
C THR A 244 -1.24 12.09 12.43
N PRO A 245 -2.41 12.69 12.73
CA PRO A 245 -3.65 11.94 12.83
C PRO A 245 -4.16 11.48 11.47
N VAL A 246 -4.72 10.27 11.49
CA VAL A 246 -5.53 9.68 10.42
C VAL A 246 -6.91 9.36 11.00
N ALA A 247 -7.98 9.64 10.27
CA ALA A 247 -9.34 9.30 10.66
C ALA A 247 -10.14 8.86 9.44
N TRP A 248 -11.28 8.20 9.65
CA TRP A 248 -12.21 7.92 8.56
C TRP A 248 -12.90 9.19 8.07
N GLN A 249 -13.48 9.12 6.88
CA GLN A 249 -14.01 10.26 6.14
C GLN A 249 -15.05 11.10 6.89
N GLU A 250 -15.81 10.51 7.80
CA GLU A 250 -16.82 11.18 8.61
C GLU A 250 -16.24 12.38 9.39
N ALA A 251 -14.95 12.34 9.72
CA ALA A 251 -14.25 13.42 10.40
C ALA A 251 -14.13 14.69 9.54
N ALA A 252 -14.45 14.65 8.24
CA ALA A 252 -14.48 15.82 7.35
C ALA A 252 -15.48 16.90 7.80
N HIS A 253 -16.48 16.54 8.60
CA HIS A 253 -17.42 17.51 9.18
C HIS A 253 -16.82 18.31 10.35
N ALA A 254 -15.66 17.88 10.87
CA ALA A 254 -15.00 18.50 12.02
C ALA A 254 -13.93 19.52 11.59
N ARG A 255 -13.52 20.40 12.51
CA ARG A 255 -12.46 21.38 12.26
C ARG A 255 -11.09 20.75 12.50
N LEU A 256 -10.53 20.18 11.44
CA LEU A 256 -9.23 19.52 11.47
C LEU A 256 -8.11 20.47 11.06
N GLU A 257 -6.96 20.35 11.73
CA GLU A 257 -5.77 21.09 11.34
C GLU A 257 -5.19 20.58 10.02
N ALA A 258 -4.51 21.46 9.28
CA ALA A 258 -3.81 21.11 8.05
C ALA A 258 -2.81 19.95 8.25
N GLY A 259 -2.70 19.09 7.25
CA GLY A 259 -1.89 17.88 7.29
C GLY A 259 -2.54 16.68 8.00
N THR A 260 -3.76 16.82 8.54
CA THR A 260 -4.57 15.65 8.95
C THR A 260 -4.87 14.80 7.72
N LEU A 261 -4.83 13.47 7.86
CA LEU A 261 -5.23 12.55 6.81
C LEU A 261 -6.65 12.03 7.07
N LEU A 262 -7.49 12.03 6.04
CA LEU A 262 -8.77 11.34 6.04
C LEU A 262 -8.73 10.14 5.11
N GLN A 263 -9.21 9.00 5.57
CA GLN A 263 -9.34 7.79 4.78
C GLN A 263 -10.76 7.70 4.21
N TYR A 264 -10.88 7.79 2.89
CA TYR A 264 -12.14 7.80 2.16
C TYR A 264 -12.57 6.37 1.80
N TRP A 265 -13.72 5.93 2.30
CA TRP A 265 -14.20 4.55 2.21
C TRP A 265 -15.64 4.37 1.72
N ASP A 266 -16.57 5.27 2.01
CA ASP A 266 -17.96 5.14 1.54
C ASP A 266 -18.24 6.13 0.40
N PRO A 267 -18.37 5.66 -0.85
CA PRO A 267 -18.64 6.51 -2.01
C PRO A 267 -20.09 6.98 -2.13
N ARG A 268 -20.99 6.57 -1.22
CA ARG A 268 -22.43 6.87 -1.29
C ARG A 268 -22.81 8.17 -0.59
N VAL A 269 -21.86 8.89 -0.01
CA VAL A 269 -22.09 10.11 0.76
C VAL A 269 -21.82 11.37 -0.07
N ASP A 270 -22.24 12.53 0.44
CA ASP A 270 -21.97 13.83 -0.19
C ASP A 270 -20.47 14.17 -0.17
N ALA A 271 -19.98 14.72 -1.27
CA ALA A 271 -18.58 15.07 -1.46
C ALA A 271 -18.21 16.45 -0.89
N GLU A 272 -19.18 17.35 -0.70
CA GLU A 272 -18.95 18.74 -0.28
C GLU A 272 -18.08 18.88 0.99
N PRO A 273 -18.27 18.07 2.06
CA PRO A 273 -17.43 18.14 3.25
C PRO A 273 -15.96 17.85 2.97
N PHE A 274 -15.66 16.95 2.01
CA PHE A 274 -14.29 16.57 1.67
C PHE A 274 -13.56 17.68 0.91
N VAL A 275 -14.27 18.35 0.00
CA VAL A 275 -13.73 19.51 -0.74
C VAL A 275 -13.42 20.65 0.24
N THR A 276 -14.32 20.89 1.20
CA THR A 276 -14.13 21.90 2.25
C THR A 276 -12.93 21.56 3.14
N ALA A 277 -12.80 20.30 3.58
CA ALA A 277 -11.68 19.84 4.37
C ALA A 277 -10.36 19.95 3.59
N ALA A 278 -10.34 19.59 2.29
CA ALA A 278 -9.18 19.74 1.43
C ALA A 278 -8.71 21.19 1.31
N ALA A 279 -9.67 22.13 1.18
CA ALA A 279 -9.37 23.56 1.17
C ALA A 279 -8.77 24.07 2.50
N ALA A 280 -9.06 23.40 3.61
CA ALA A 280 -8.44 23.64 4.91
C ALA A 280 -7.06 22.96 5.09
N GLY A 281 -6.56 22.25 4.07
CA GLY A 281 -5.28 21.57 4.08
C GLY A 281 -5.31 20.14 4.63
N VAL A 282 -6.49 19.56 4.81
CA VAL A 282 -6.66 18.12 5.06
C VAL A 282 -6.31 17.36 3.78
N ARG A 283 -5.77 16.15 3.92
CA ARG A 283 -5.31 15.32 2.82
C ARG A 283 -6.00 13.96 2.87
N PHE A 284 -6.00 13.23 1.75
CA PHE A 284 -6.86 12.06 1.60
C PHE A 284 -6.08 10.80 1.23
N VAL A 285 -6.45 9.69 1.87
CA VAL A 285 -6.08 8.33 1.46
C VAL A 285 -7.32 7.68 0.89
N MET A 286 -7.26 7.23 -0.35
CA MET A 286 -8.40 6.63 -1.05
C MET A 286 -8.48 5.14 -0.77
N SER A 287 -9.58 4.69 -0.18
CA SER A 287 -9.90 3.28 0.05
C SER A 287 -11.40 2.99 -0.15
N PRO A 288 -12.03 3.40 -1.27
CA PRO A 288 -13.48 3.24 -1.43
C PRO A 288 -13.88 1.77 -1.40
N GLY A 289 -14.91 1.42 -0.62
CA GLY A 289 -15.30 0.04 -0.35
C GLY A 289 -15.74 -0.75 -1.59
N ASN A 290 -16.20 -0.06 -2.63
CA ASN A 290 -16.53 -0.67 -3.92
C ASN A 290 -15.33 -0.83 -4.87
N ARG A 291 -14.10 -0.59 -4.40
CA ARG A 291 -12.84 -0.77 -5.17
C ARG A 291 -11.74 -1.44 -4.36
N ALA A 292 -11.51 -0.97 -3.13
CA ALA A 292 -10.30 -1.24 -2.36
C ALA A 292 -10.54 -2.06 -1.08
N TYR A 293 -11.76 -2.56 -0.84
CA TYR A 293 -12.04 -3.48 0.26
C TYR A 293 -11.94 -4.91 -0.25
N LEU A 294 -10.95 -5.67 0.24
CA LEU A 294 -10.65 -7.03 -0.21
C LEU A 294 -11.59 -8.07 0.43
N ASP A 295 -12.35 -7.65 1.44
CA ASP A 295 -13.41 -8.44 2.06
C ASP A 295 -14.77 -8.29 1.33
N MET A 296 -14.88 -7.47 0.29
CA MET A 296 -16.06 -7.48 -0.57
C MET A 296 -16.09 -8.73 -1.45
N LYS A 297 -17.26 -9.32 -1.60
CA LYS A 297 -17.49 -10.46 -2.48
C LYS A 297 -17.18 -10.10 -3.93
N TYR A 298 -16.57 -11.05 -4.66
CA TYR A 298 -16.36 -10.95 -6.10
C TYR A 298 -17.65 -11.21 -6.89
N THR A 299 -18.41 -12.22 -6.47
CA THR A 299 -19.68 -12.63 -7.08
C THR A 299 -20.69 -13.00 -5.98
N PRO A 300 -22.00 -13.06 -6.27
CA PRO A 300 -23.01 -13.45 -5.30
C PRO A 300 -22.75 -14.82 -4.65
N GLU A 301 -22.19 -15.76 -5.42
CA GLU A 301 -21.92 -17.14 -5.00
C GLU A 301 -20.61 -17.29 -4.20
N HIS A 302 -19.77 -16.25 -4.15
CA HIS A 302 -18.51 -16.32 -3.43
C HIS A 302 -18.77 -16.60 -1.94
N PRO A 303 -18.12 -17.62 -1.34
CA PRO A 303 -18.50 -18.15 -0.03
C PRO A 303 -18.17 -17.21 1.13
N LEU A 304 -17.12 -16.39 0.96
CA LEU A 304 -16.60 -15.47 1.97
C LEU A 304 -16.76 -14.02 1.50
N GLY A 305 -16.74 -13.09 2.45
CA GLY A 305 -16.83 -11.66 2.21
C GLY A 305 -18.23 -11.08 2.43
N LEU A 306 -18.29 -9.75 2.44
CA LEU A 306 -19.49 -8.94 2.57
C LEU A 306 -19.94 -8.39 1.21
N GLN A 307 -21.09 -7.73 1.16
CA GLN A 307 -21.66 -7.23 -0.10
C GLN A 307 -22.31 -5.84 0.04
N TRP A 308 -22.04 -5.14 1.14
CA TRP A 308 -22.71 -3.86 1.44
C TRP A 308 -22.30 -2.76 0.44
N ALA A 309 -21.09 -2.83 -0.11
CA ALA A 309 -20.57 -1.92 -1.12
C ALA A 309 -20.75 -2.45 -2.56
N GLY A 310 -21.52 -3.53 -2.73
CA GLY A 310 -21.64 -4.26 -4.00
C GLY A 310 -20.62 -5.39 -4.13
N PHE A 311 -20.42 -5.85 -5.35
CA PHE A 311 -19.42 -6.86 -5.70
C PHE A 311 -18.20 -6.19 -6.32
N VAL A 312 -17.01 -6.67 -5.99
CA VAL A 312 -15.74 -6.09 -6.45
C VAL A 312 -14.95 -7.16 -7.19
N GLU A 313 -15.04 -7.19 -8.51
CA GLU A 313 -14.17 -8.05 -9.32
C GLU A 313 -12.77 -7.44 -9.44
N LEU A 314 -11.82 -8.22 -9.97
CA LEU A 314 -10.45 -7.75 -10.21
C LEU A 314 -10.39 -6.47 -11.04
N ARG A 315 -11.27 -6.36 -12.05
CA ARG A 315 -11.34 -5.17 -12.88
C ARG A 315 -11.86 -3.97 -12.10
N ASP A 316 -12.87 -4.13 -11.24
CA ASP A 316 -13.41 -3.02 -10.45
C ASP A 316 -12.36 -2.48 -9.49
N ALA A 317 -11.60 -3.39 -8.86
CA ALA A 317 -10.49 -3.01 -8.00
C ALA A 317 -9.44 -2.19 -8.76
N TYR A 318 -9.25 -2.40 -10.07
CA TYR A 318 -8.16 -1.84 -10.88
C TYR A 318 -8.54 -0.61 -11.71
N ASP A 319 -9.69 -0.68 -12.38
CA ASP A 319 -10.15 0.27 -13.40
C ASP A 319 -10.87 1.46 -12.74
N TRP A 320 -10.10 2.24 -11.98
CA TRP A 320 -10.50 3.52 -11.38
C TRP A 320 -9.31 4.47 -11.36
N GLU A 321 -9.47 5.73 -10.96
CA GLU A 321 -8.36 6.67 -10.75
C GLU A 321 -8.56 7.35 -9.38
N PRO A 322 -7.60 7.27 -8.44
CA PRO A 322 -7.76 7.81 -7.10
C PRO A 322 -8.16 9.28 -7.05
N THR A 323 -7.71 10.08 -8.01
CA THR A 323 -8.04 11.51 -8.11
C THR A 323 -9.41 11.79 -8.72
N GLU A 324 -10.09 10.78 -9.29
CA GLU A 324 -11.40 10.90 -9.92
C GLU A 324 -12.53 10.32 -9.05
N VAL A 325 -12.22 9.66 -7.93
CA VAL A 325 -13.23 9.08 -7.01
C VAL A 325 -14.15 10.14 -6.43
N VAL A 326 -13.59 11.29 -6.08
CA VAL A 326 -14.32 12.46 -5.59
C VAL A 326 -14.07 13.58 -6.61
N PRO A 327 -14.98 13.81 -7.58
CA PRO A 327 -14.69 14.62 -8.77
C PRO A 327 -14.21 16.06 -8.50
N GLU A 328 -14.64 16.66 -7.39
CA GLU A 328 -14.30 18.04 -7.02
C GLU A 328 -13.10 18.13 -6.06
N LEU A 329 -12.56 16.99 -5.63
CA LEU A 329 -11.40 16.97 -4.74
C LEU A 329 -10.14 17.33 -5.54
N PRO A 330 -9.32 18.29 -5.07
CA PRO A 330 -8.06 18.59 -5.73
C PRO A 330 -7.16 17.34 -5.82
N ALA A 331 -6.65 17.05 -7.01
CA ALA A 331 -5.80 15.88 -7.24
C ALA A 331 -4.55 15.88 -6.34
N ASP A 332 -4.03 17.07 -6.04
CA ASP A 332 -2.89 17.22 -5.14
C ASP A 332 -3.27 16.98 -3.68
N ALA A 333 -4.54 16.95 -3.26
CA ALA A 333 -4.97 16.59 -1.91
C ALA A 333 -4.93 15.08 -1.64
N VAL A 334 -4.77 14.25 -2.68
CA VAL A 334 -4.69 12.79 -2.58
C VAL A 334 -3.25 12.35 -2.28
N GLU A 335 -3.02 11.77 -1.11
CA GLU A 335 -1.71 11.23 -0.69
C GLU A 335 -1.43 9.83 -1.25
N GLY A 336 -2.50 9.12 -1.60
CA GLY A 336 -2.44 7.82 -2.25
C GLY A 336 -3.61 6.92 -1.91
N VAL A 337 -3.36 5.61 -1.89
CA VAL A 337 -4.39 4.57 -1.79
C VAL A 337 -4.14 3.64 -0.61
N SER A 338 -5.21 3.07 -0.05
CA SER A 338 -5.14 1.96 0.88
C SER A 338 -6.17 0.91 0.52
N ALA A 339 -5.83 -0.37 0.64
CA ALA A 339 -6.87 -1.39 0.76
C ALA A 339 -7.19 -1.63 2.22
N ALA A 340 -8.38 -2.17 2.45
CA ALA A 340 -8.80 -2.70 3.72
C ALA A 340 -9.16 -4.18 3.55
N VAL A 341 -8.85 -4.98 4.56
CA VAL A 341 -9.35 -6.35 4.70
C VAL A 341 -10.03 -6.42 6.06
N TRP A 342 -11.36 -6.35 6.05
CA TRP A 342 -12.16 -6.61 7.24
C TRP A 342 -12.39 -8.11 7.41
N THR A 343 -12.48 -8.56 8.66
CA THR A 343 -12.40 -10.00 8.95
C THR A 343 -13.68 -10.58 9.53
N GLU A 344 -14.84 -9.94 9.38
CA GLU A 344 -16.14 -10.47 9.84
C GLU A 344 -16.39 -11.91 9.36
N THR A 345 -15.97 -12.24 8.14
CA THR A 345 -16.14 -13.57 7.54
C THR A 345 -14.83 -14.32 7.35
N LEU A 346 -13.69 -13.80 7.79
CA LEU A 346 -12.35 -14.36 7.56
C LEU A 346 -11.75 -14.73 8.91
N ALA A 347 -11.72 -16.02 9.25
CA ALA A 347 -11.37 -16.50 10.58
C ALA A 347 -10.00 -17.21 10.64
N THR A 348 -9.41 -17.52 9.49
CA THR A 348 -8.17 -18.28 9.37
C THR A 348 -7.13 -17.57 8.54
N ARG A 349 -5.87 -17.96 8.74
CA ARG A 349 -4.75 -17.43 7.95
C ARG A 349 -4.92 -17.67 6.45
N ASP A 350 -5.51 -18.78 6.02
CA ASP A 350 -5.68 -19.06 4.59
C ASP A 350 -6.78 -18.18 3.96
N GLU A 351 -7.72 -17.68 4.78
CA GLU A 351 -8.81 -16.80 4.35
C GLU A 351 -8.36 -15.34 4.30
N VAL A 352 -7.55 -14.89 5.27
CA VAL A 352 -6.94 -13.53 5.27
C VAL A 352 -5.69 -13.47 4.41
N GLY A 353 -4.94 -14.56 4.37
CA GLY A 353 -3.81 -14.81 3.48
C GLY A 353 -4.32 -15.14 2.08
N LEU A 354 -5.10 -14.22 1.54
CA LEU A 354 -5.50 -14.03 0.15
C LEU A 354 -5.22 -15.27 -0.72
N PRO A 355 -6.24 -16.12 -0.97
CA PRO A 355 -6.12 -17.20 -1.94
C PRO A 355 -5.58 -16.68 -3.29
N PRO A 356 -5.08 -17.53 -4.19
CA PRO A 356 -4.47 -17.11 -5.47
C PRO A 356 -5.29 -16.09 -6.27
N ASP A 357 -6.62 -16.11 -6.12
CA ASP A 357 -7.56 -15.18 -6.76
C ASP A 357 -7.57 -13.77 -6.10
N ALA A 358 -7.31 -13.69 -4.79
CA ALA A 358 -7.21 -12.45 -4.01
C ALA A 358 -5.79 -11.83 -4.06
N ALA A 359 -4.77 -12.63 -4.38
CA ALA A 359 -3.46 -12.12 -4.79
C ALA A 359 -3.58 -11.18 -6.02
N GLY A 360 -4.58 -11.41 -6.86
CA GLY A 360 -4.95 -10.51 -7.96
C GLY A 360 -5.39 -9.13 -7.50
N GLN A 361 -6.21 -9.00 -6.46
CA GLN A 361 -6.66 -7.69 -5.95
C GLN A 361 -5.58 -6.95 -5.15
N LEU A 362 -4.70 -7.67 -4.44
CA LEU A 362 -3.55 -7.05 -3.79
C LEU A 362 -2.54 -6.49 -4.81
N VAL A 363 -2.36 -7.20 -5.94
CA VAL A 363 -1.65 -6.71 -7.12
C VAL A 363 -2.23 -5.38 -7.62
N VAL A 364 -3.51 -5.12 -7.39
CA VAL A 364 -4.15 -3.89 -7.84
C VAL A 364 -3.73 -2.66 -7.06
N LEU A 365 -3.55 -2.75 -5.73
CA LEU A 365 -2.94 -1.64 -4.99
C LEU A 365 -1.50 -1.38 -5.41
N ALA A 366 -0.78 -2.46 -5.75
CA ALA A 366 0.57 -2.35 -6.27
C ALA A 366 0.56 -1.52 -7.56
N LEU A 367 -0.45 -1.62 -8.42
CA LEU A 367 -0.48 -0.90 -9.70
C LEU A 367 -0.62 0.64 -9.59
N TRP A 368 -0.89 1.16 -8.39
CA TRP A 368 -0.88 2.59 -8.07
C TRP A 368 0.44 3.08 -7.45
N ALA A 369 1.38 2.16 -7.24
CA ALA A 369 2.74 2.44 -6.82
C ALA A 369 3.54 2.99 -7.98
#